data_AF-A0A6I2FTB6-F1
#
_entry.id   AF-A0A6I2FTB6-F1
#
_cell.length_a   1.000
_cell.length_b   1.000
_cell.length_c   1.000
_cell.angle_alpha   90.00
_cell.angle_beta   90.00
_cell.angle_gamma   90.00
#
_symmetry.space_group_name_H-M   'P 1'
#
loop_
_entity.id
_entity.type
_entity.pdbx_description
1 polymer ?
#
loop_
_entity_poly.entity_id
_entity_poly.type
_entity_poly.pdbx_seq_one_letter_code
_entity_poly.pdbx_strand_id
1 'polypeptide(L)'
;MIYESSRSITCSSCPEWARRRNDRAEPAWEISWWPEVALTVAQARNAMELAELCCLPEEPGERAEVLARELGTSVKHVMAVLHQRMMERGRP
;
A
#
# COMPACT_ATOMS: atom_id res chain seq x y z
N MET A 1 -9.88 1.84 7.81
CA MET A 1 -9.31 1.10 8.94
C MET A 1 -8.41 0.00 8.41
N ILE A 2 -7.20 -0.15 8.95
CA ILE A 2 -6.28 -1.23 8.61
C ILE A 2 -6.50 -2.44 9.53
N TYR A 3 -6.55 -3.63 8.94
CA TYR A 3 -6.59 -4.92 9.63
C TYR A 3 -5.32 -5.70 9.34
N GLU A 4 -4.66 -6.19 10.38
CA GLU A 4 -3.38 -6.90 10.28
C GLU A 4 -3.46 -8.28 10.92
N SER A 5 -2.91 -9.28 10.22
CA SER A 5 -2.66 -10.64 10.70
C SER A 5 -1.21 -11.02 10.43
N SER A 6 -0.77 -12.21 10.91
CA SER A 6 0.58 -12.72 10.65
C SER A 6 0.90 -12.99 9.18
N ARG A 7 -0.10 -12.93 8.28
CA ARG A 7 0.05 -13.22 6.85
C ARG A 7 -0.53 -12.18 5.91
N SER A 8 -1.31 -11.22 6.41
CA SER A 8 -2.01 -10.26 5.57
C SER A 8 -2.23 -8.92 6.27
N ILE A 9 -2.19 -7.84 5.50
CA ILE A 9 -2.63 -6.50 5.91
C ILE A 9 -3.65 -6.04 4.88
N THR A 10 -4.83 -5.62 5.31
CA THR A 10 -5.91 -5.14 4.43
C THR A 10 -6.46 -3.81 4.94
N CYS A 11 -7.14 -3.07 4.06
CA CYS A 11 -7.80 -1.82 4.42
C CYS A 11 -9.29 -1.90 4.07
N SER A 12 -10.15 -1.31 4.91
CA SER A 12 -11.58 -1.17 4.59
C SER A 12 -11.87 -0.09 3.55
N SER A 13 -10.96 0.89 3.42
CA SER A 13 -11.16 2.11 2.64
C SER A 13 -10.57 2.01 1.23
N CYS A 14 -9.73 1.01 0.98
CA CYS A 14 -9.17 0.75 -0.34
C CYS A 14 -9.06 -0.76 -0.61
N PRO A 15 -9.21 -1.20 -1.87
CA PRO A 15 -9.13 -2.61 -2.27
C PRO A 15 -7.69 -3.16 -2.29
N GLU A 16 -6.73 -2.43 -1.72
CA GLU A 16 -5.34 -2.85 -1.67
C GLU A 16 -5.09 -3.80 -0.50
N TRP A 17 -4.04 -4.61 -0.65
CA TRP A 17 -3.65 -5.60 0.33
C TRP A 17 -2.13 -5.76 0.35
N ALA A 18 -1.59 -6.11 1.50
CA ALA A 18 -0.27 -6.70 1.62
C ALA A 18 -0.39 -8.15 2.08
N ARG A 19 0.46 -9.03 1.56
CA ARG A 19 0.52 -10.42 2.00
C ARG A 19 1.95 -10.86 2.21
N ARG A 20 2.14 -11.75 3.17
CA ARG A 20 3.42 -12.40 3.39
C ARG A 20 3.61 -13.51 2.36
N ARG A 21 4.74 -13.49 1.67
CA ARG A 21 5.21 -14.57 0.79
C ARG A 21 5.46 -15.83 1.63
N ASN A 22 5.43 -16.98 0.97
CA ASN A 22 5.71 -18.27 1.63
C ASN A 22 7.22 -18.49 1.89
N ASP A 23 8.08 -17.54 1.54
CA ASP A 23 9.48 -17.59 1.94
C ASP A 23 9.62 -17.40 3.46
N ARG A 24 10.75 -17.86 4.01
CA ARG A 24 11.06 -17.70 5.43
C ARG A 24 12.03 -16.53 5.71
N ALA A 25 12.43 -15.78 4.68
CA ALA A 25 13.51 -14.81 4.77
C ALA A 25 12.97 -13.41 4.54
N GLU A 26 13.00 -12.57 5.58
CA GLU A 26 12.66 -11.15 5.43
C GLU A 26 13.65 -10.46 4.46
N PRO A 27 13.20 -9.50 3.63
CA PRO A 27 11.83 -8.97 3.52
C PRO A 27 10.88 -9.91 2.75
N ALA A 28 9.77 -10.29 3.39
CA ALA A 28 8.85 -11.31 2.86
C ALA A 28 7.46 -10.75 2.48
N TRP A 29 7.22 -9.46 2.60
CA TRP A 29 5.91 -8.87 2.32
C TRP A 29 5.84 -8.28 0.92
N GLU A 30 4.73 -8.50 0.24
CA GLU A 30 4.41 -7.82 -1.01
C GLU A 30 3.09 -7.08 -0.89
N ILE A 31 2.96 -5.98 -1.61
CA ILE A 31 1.77 -5.14 -1.63
C ILE A 31 1.20 -5.04 -3.03
N SER A 32 -0.12 -5.02 -3.14
CA SER A 32 -0.84 -5.13 -4.40
C SER A 32 -0.56 -4.01 -5.40
N TRP A 33 -0.27 -2.80 -4.92
CA TRP A 33 0.05 -1.64 -5.76
C TRP A 33 1.54 -1.44 -6.00
N TRP A 34 2.41 -2.23 -5.35
CA TRP A 34 3.85 -2.19 -5.57
C TRP A 34 4.47 -3.60 -5.53
N PRO A 35 4.04 -4.49 -6.45
CA PRO A 35 4.37 -5.91 -6.39
C PRO A 35 5.85 -6.23 -6.64
N GLU A 36 6.59 -5.31 -7.28
CA GLU A 36 8.02 -5.51 -7.59
C GLU A 36 8.92 -5.39 -6.35
N VAL A 37 8.44 -4.79 -5.26
CA VAL A 37 9.25 -4.52 -4.06
C VAL A 37 8.87 -5.46 -2.93
N ALA A 38 9.89 -6.18 -2.44
CA ALA A 38 9.80 -6.94 -1.21
C ALA A 38 9.98 -6.00 -0.01
N LEU A 39 9.02 -6.04 0.91
CA LEU A 39 8.92 -5.16 2.07
C LEU A 39 9.11 -5.96 3.36
N THR A 40 9.64 -5.30 4.38
CA THR A 40 9.47 -5.76 5.77
C THR A 40 8.02 -5.56 6.21
N VAL A 41 7.61 -6.21 7.29
CA VAL A 41 6.26 -5.99 7.86
C VAL A 41 5.98 -4.52 8.16
N ALA A 42 6.95 -3.78 8.69
CA ALA A 42 6.81 -2.36 9.00
C ALA A 42 6.61 -1.52 7.73
N GLN A 43 7.39 -1.80 6.68
CA GLN A 43 7.23 -1.12 5.40
C GLN A 43 5.90 -1.48 4.74
N ALA A 44 5.47 -2.74 4.80
CA ALA A 44 4.17 -3.17 4.28
C ALA A 44 3.01 -2.44 4.98
N ARG A 45 3.09 -2.27 6.31
CA ARG A 45 2.13 -1.49 7.07
C ARG A 45 2.12 -0.01 6.67
N ASN A 46 3.28 0.61 6.56
CA ASN A 46 3.43 1.99 6.09
C ASN A 46 2.86 2.18 4.67
N ALA A 47 3.09 1.20 3.80
CA ALA A 47 2.60 1.22 2.42
C ALA A 47 1.07 1.04 2.36
N MET A 48 0.49 0.24 3.26
CA MET A 48 -0.97 0.13 3.40
C MET A 48 -1.61 1.41 3.97
N GLU A 49 -0.97 2.05 4.96
CA GLU A 49 -1.42 3.35 5.49
C GLU A 49 -1.34 4.44 4.43
N LEU A 50 -0.26 4.48 3.64
CA LEU A 50 -0.13 5.42 2.53
C LEU A 50 -1.24 5.21 1.49
N ALA A 51 -1.55 3.96 1.14
CA ALA A 51 -2.63 3.66 0.20
C ALA A 51 -4.01 4.01 0.74
N GLU A 52 -4.25 3.80 2.05
CA GLU A 52 -5.48 4.26 2.70
C GLU A 52 -5.62 5.78 2.56
N LEU A 53 -4.60 6.54 2.95
CA LEU A 53 -4.61 8.01 2.87
C LEU A 53 -4.81 8.52 1.44
N CYS A 54 -4.19 7.88 0.44
CA CYS A 54 -4.32 8.27 -0.96
C CYS A 54 -5.67 7.88 -1.59
N CYS A 55 -6.45 7.00 -0.96
CA CYS A 55 -7.78 6.60 -1.42
C CYS A 55 -8.91 7.36 -0.73
N LEU A 56 -8.61 8.19 0.27
CA LEU A 56 -9.61 9.06 0.90
C LEU A 56 -10.03 10.19 -0.06
N PRO A 57 -11.25 10.74 0.09
CA PRO A 57 -11.71 11.90 -0.68
C PRO A 57 -10.87 13.16 -0.45
N GLU A 58 -10.26 13.28 0.73
CA GLU A 58 -9.40 14.40 1.10
C GLU A 58 -8.02 14.31 0.45
N GLU A 59 -7.43 15.46 0.14
CA GLU A 59 -6.04 15.53 -0.34
C GLU A 59 -5.07 14.91 0.69
N PRO A 60 -4.11 14.07 0.25
CA PRO A 60 -3.17 13.45 1.19
C PRO A 60 -2.34 14.52 1.92
N GLY A 61 -2.39 14.48 3.26
CA GLY A 61 -1.67 15.43 4.11
C GLY A 61 -0.20 15.08 4.32
N GLU A 62 0.47 15.83 5.21
CA GLU A 62 1.89 15.67 5.57
C GLU A 62 2.26 14.22 5.94
N ARG A 63 1.36 13.50 6.61
CA ARG A 63 1.56 12.09 6.98
C ARG A 63 1.82 11.21 5.75
N ALA A 64 1.10 11.43 4.66
CA ALA A 64 1.29 10.69 3.41
C ALA A 64 2.66 10.97 2.79
N GLU A 65 3.12 12.23 2.84
CA GLU A 65 4.45 12.61 2.34
C GLU A 65 5.58 11.98 3.17
N VAL A 66 5.44 11.93 4.50
CA VAL A 66 6.41 11.25 5.37
C VAL A 66 6.50 9.76 5.02
N LEU A 67 5.35 9.09 4.92
CA LEU A 67 5.28 7.67 4.56
C LEU A 67 5.88 7.39 3.18
N ALA A 68 5.54 8.21 2.18
CA ALA A 68 6.07 8.08 0.83
C ALA A 68 7.60 8.20 0.83
N ARG A 69 8.15 9.17 1.57
CA ARG A 69 9.60 9.36 1.70
C ARG A 69 10.28 8.18 2.40
N GLU A 70 9.71 7.67 3.50
CA GLU A 70 10.22 6.48 4.20
C GLU A 70 10.23 5.23 3.31
N LEU A 71 9.28 5.15 2.38
CA LEU A 71 9.19 4.08 1.39
C LEU A 71 10.03 4.35 0.14
N GLY A 72 10.68 5.50 -0.01
CA GLY A 72 11.47 5.84 -1.20
C GLY A 72 10.62 6.12 -2.45
N THR A 73 9.38 6.57 -2.27
CA THR A 73 8.43 6.92 -3.34
C THR A 73 7.89 8.36 -3.14
N SER A 74 6.84 8.74 -3.88
CA SER A 74 6.12 10.00 -3.70
C SER A 74 4.62 9.78 -3.64
N VAL A 75 3.89 10.63 -2.93
CA VAL A 75 2.42 10.61 -2.88
C VAL A 75 1.83 10.64 -4.29
N LYS A 76 2.33 11.53 -5.15
CA LYS A 76 1.90 11.65 -6.54
C LYS A 76 2.04 10.35 -7.33
N HIS A 77 3.15 9.63 -7.16
CA HIS A 77 3.35 8.35 -7.82
C HIS A 77 2.35 7.31 -7.32
N VAL A 78 2.17 7.22 -5.99
CA VAL A 78 1.23 6.26 -5.39
C VAL A 78 -0.20 6.54 -5.82
N MET A 79 -0.65 7.79 -5.79
CA MET A 79 -1.98 8.17 -6.29
C MET A 79 -2.18 7.79 -7.76
N ALA A 80 -1.17 8.01 -8.61
CA ALA A 80 -1.25 7.63 -10.03
C ALA A 80 -1.43 6.12 -10.21
N VAL A 81 -0.67 5.31 -9.47
CA VAL A 81 -0.76 3.85 -9.50
C VAL A 81 -2.13 3.37 -8.98
N LEU A 82 -2.58 3.90 -7.85
CA LEU A 82 -3.88 3.52 -7.27
C LEU A 82 -5.05 3.90 -8.18
N HIS A 83 -4.99 5.09 -8.79
CA HIS A 83 -5.98 5.54 -9.76
C HIS A 83 -6.01 4.62 -10.99
N GLN A 84 -4.84 4.27 -11.55
CA GLN A 84 -4.78 3.32 -12.67
C GLN A 84 -5.44 1.99 -12.31
N ARG A 85 -5.12 1.43 -11.15
CA ARG A 85 -5.69 0.15 -10.68
C ARG A 85 -7.19 0.24 -10.43
N MET A 86 -7.70 1.38 -9.96
CA MET A 86 -9.14 1.63 -9.85
C MET A 86 -9.81 1.57 -11.22
N MET A 87 -9.21 2.21 -12.24
CA MET A 87 -9.72 2.20 -13.61
C MET A 87 -9.68 0.80 -14.24
N GLU A 88 -8.62 0.02 -13.99
CA GLU A 88 -8.50 -1.36 -14.46
C GLU A 88 -9.58 -2.27 -13.85
N ARG A 89 -9.95 -2.06 -12.57
CA ARG A 89 -11.01 -2.82 -11.89
C ARG A 89 -12.42 -2.42 -12.32
N GLY A 90 -12.61 -1.19 -12.81
CA GLY A 90 -13.87 -0.70 -13.36
C GLY A 90 -14.10 -1.05 -14.84
N ARG A 91 -13.12 -1.70 -15.49
CA ARG A 91 -13.26 -2.18 -16.87
C ARG A 91 -13.94 -3.57 -16.86
N PRO A 92 -15.11 -3.73 -17.49
CA PRO A 92 -15.78 -5.03 -17.62
C PRO A 92 -15.01 -5.99 -18.54
#